data_AF-A0A5M9M4U7-F1
#
_entry.id   AF-A0A5M9M4U7-F1
#
_cell.length_a   1.000
_cell.length_b   1.000
_cell.length_c   1.000
_cell.angle_alpha   90.00
_cell.angle_beta   90.00
_cell.angle_gamma   90.00
#
_symmetry.space_group_name_H-M   'P 1'
#
loop_
_entity.id
_entity.type
_entity.pdbx_description
1 polymer ?
#
loop_
_entity_poly.entity_id
_entity_poly.type
_entity_poly.pdbx_seq_one_letter_code
_entity_poly.pdbx_strand_id
1 'polypeptide(L)'
;MNEKHNIPIVHSSYKDLLSDPLIDAIYIALPNSLHFKWALHAIRAGKHVLLEKLSCLNSEEAYALFNHPLIKALGALIILEVFHYRFHPAWQVFLSYIHGDPTVGLVKHALAQQYLPRGIVPITDIRWRRLALTSGFVDEMATRFRLAQV
;
A
#
# COMPACT_ATOMS: atom_id res chain seq x y z
N MET A 1 -21.63 -1.62 -16.48
CA MET A 1 -20.64 -2.68 -16.75
C MET A 1 -19.40 -2.05 -17.36
N ASN A 2 -18.20 -2.44 -16.92
CA ASN A 2 -16.94 -2.06 -17.58
C ASN A 2 -16.51 -3.23 -18.47
N GLU A 3 -16.75 -3.11 -19.77
CA GLU A 3 -16.52 -4.18 -20.76
C GLU A 3 -15.04 -4.51 -20.93
N LYS A 4 -14.16 -3.50 -20.86
CA LYS A 4 -12.71 -3.69 -21.03
C LYS A 4 -12.11 -4.65 -20.00
N HIS A 5 -12.65 -4.63 -18.78
CA HIS A 5 -12.13 -5.40 -17.64
C HIS A 5 -13.12 -6.47 -17.16
N ASN A 6 -14.22 -6.69 -17.89
CA ASN A 6 -15.28 -7.63 -17.52
C ASN A 6 -15.80 -7.44 -16.08
N ILE A 7 -15.97 -6.18 -15.67
CA ILE A 7 -16.50 -5.85 -14.33
C ILE A 7 -18.02 -5.72 -14.45
N PRO A 8 -18.80 -6.65 -13.86
CA PRO A 8 -20.25 -6.72 -14.04
C PRO A 8 -20.97 -5.53 -13.38
N ILE A 9 -20.53 -5.15 -12.18
CA ILE A 9 -21.16 -4.11 -11.35
C ILE A 9 -20.24 -2.89 -11.30
N VAL A 10 -20.79 -1.73 -11.62
CA VAL A 10 -20.10 -0.44 -11.52
C VAL A 10 -21.04 0.51 -10.81
N HIS A 11 -20.56 1.12 -9.73
CA HIS A 11 -21.33 2.11 -8.97
C HIS A 11 -21.11 3.52 -9.51
N SER A 12 -22.14 4.35 -9.45
CA SER A 12 -22.11 5.77 -9.84
C SER A 12 -21.40 6.66 -8.82
N SER A 13 -21.26 6.21 -7.57
CA SER A 13 -20.61 6.96 -6.50
C SER A 13 -19.83 6.06 -5.55
N TYR A 14 -18.83 6.64 -4.87
CA TYR A 14 -18.11 5.93 -3.82
C TYR A 14 -18.99 5.53 -2.64
N LYS A 15 -20.04 6.31 -2.36
CA LYS A 15 -20.99 6.01 -1.29
C LYS A 15 -21.74 4.71 -1.59
N ASP A 16 -22.23 4.57 -2.82
CA ASP A 16 -22.97 3.37 -3.25
C ASP A 16 -22.06 2.13 -3.18
N LEU A 17 -20.81 2.27 -3.65
CA LEU A 17 -19.79 1.21 -3.57
C LEU A 17 -19.50 0.80 -2.13
N LEU A 18 -19.32 1.76 -1.23
CA LEU A 18 -19.04 1.48 0.19
C LEU A 18 -20.22 0.80 0.89
N SER A 19 -21.46 1.13 0.48
CA SER A 19 -22.67 0.55 1.06
C SER A 19 -23.10 -0.77 0.46
N ASP A 20 -22.49 -1.23 -0.64
CA ASP A 20 -22.88 -2.48 -1.30
C ASP A 20 -22.60 -3.68 -0.38
N PRO A 21 -23.62 -4.44 0.05
CA PRO A 21 -23.42 -5.60 0.92
C PRO A 21 -22.71 -6.76 0.22
N LEU A 22 -22.61 -6.78 -1.11
CA LEU A 22 -21.94 -7.81 -1.90
C LEU A 22 -20.42 -7.62 -2.01
N ILE A 23 -19.90 -6.48 -1.55
CA ILE A 23 -18.46 -6.17 -1.58
C ILE A 23 -17.87 -6.46 -0.20
N ASP A 24 -16.91 -7.37 -0.09
CA ASP A 24 -16.22 -7.65 1.18
C ASP A 24 -14.97 -6.78 1.37
N ALA A 25 -14.28 -6.45 0.27
CA ALA A 25 -13.00 -5.78 0.28
C ALA A 25 -12.91 -4.68 -0.78
N ILE A 26 -12.16 -3.62 -0.48
CA ILE A 26 -11.93 -2.49 -1.37
C ILE A 26 -10.44 -2.31 -1.62
N TYR A 27 -10.07 -2.28 -2.89
CA TYR A 27 -8.74 -1.89 -3.33
C TYR A 27 -8.72 -0.38 -3.65
N ILE A 28 -7.85 0.35 -2.95
CA ILE A 28 -7.71 1.80 -3.09
C ILE A 28 -6.42 2.08 -3.85
N ALA A 29 -6.57 2.40 -5.14
CA ALA A 29 -5.50 2.82 -6.05
C ALA A 29 -5.66 4.29 -6.46
N LEU A 30 -6.06 5.13 -5.49
CA LEU A 30 -6.22 6.57 -5.68
C LEU A 30 -4.86 7.28 -5.52
N PRO A 31 -4.75 8.59 -5.78
CA PRO A 31 -3.58 9.34 -5.36
C PRO A 31 -3.36 9.26 -3.84
N ASN A 32 -2.08 9.25 -3.41
CA ASN A 32 -1.68 9.04 -2.01
C ASN A 32 -2.39 9.97 -1.02
N SER A 33 -2.69 11.21 -1.42
CA SER A 33 -3.40 12.20 -0.58
C SER A 33 -4.83 11.80 -0.20
N LEU A 34 -5.41 10.85 -0.93
CA LEU A 34 -6.78 10.38 -0.72
C LEU A 34 -6.83 9.03 0.02
N HIS A 35 -5.68 8.37 0.21
CA HIS A 35 -5.62 7.04 0.81
C HIS A 35 -6.20 7.00 2.21
N PHE A 36 -5.71 7.85 3.13
CA PHE A 36 -6.18 7.87 4.52
C PHE A 36 -7.69 8.05 4.61
N LYS A 37 -8.22 9.04 3.89
CA LYS A 37 -9.66 9.35 3.86
C LYS A 37 -10.48 8.15 3.41
N TRP A 38 -10.16 7.56 2.26
CA TRP A 38 -10.97 6.49 1.71
C TRP A 38 -10.77 5.15 2.40
N ALA A 39 -9.57 4.87 2.91
CA ALA A 39 -9.33 3.69 3.73
C ALA A 39 -10.16 3.76 5.02
N LEU A 40 -10.18 4.91 5.69
CA LEU A 40 -11.01 5.08 6.89
C LEU A 40 -12.51 4.96 6.60
N HIS A 41 -12.99 5.48 5.47
CA HIS A 41 -14.38 5.31 5.05
C HIS A 41 -14.72 3.83 4.78
N ALA A 42 -13.84 3.09 4.10
CA ALA A 42 -14.02 1.66 3.84
C ALA A 42 -14.05 0.82 5.12
N ILE A 43 -13.11 1.07 6.04
CA ILE A 43 -13.06 0.40 7.35
C ILE A 43 -14.34 0.67 8.15
N ARG A 44 -14.80 1.93 8.18
CA ARG A 44 -16.06 2.29 8.86
C ARG A 44 -17.30 1.67 8.21
N ALA A 45 -17.25 1.38 6.92
CA ALA A 45 -18.29 0.67 6.19
C ALA A 45 -18.23 -0.86 6.35
N GLY A 46 -17.33 -1.38 7.19
CA GLY A 46 -17.23 -2.82 7.43
C GLY A 46 -16.44 -3.57 6.36
N LYS A 47 -15.62 -2.89 5.55
CA LYS A 47 -14.92 -3.48 4.40
C LYS A 47 -13.44 -3.70 4.70
N HIS A 48 -12.89 -4.83 4.25
CA HIS A 48 -11.44 -5.04 4.21
C HIS A 48 -10.80 -4.05 3.22
N VAL A 49 -9.55 -3.64 3.44
CA VAL A 49 -8.87 -2.65 2.62
C VAL A 49 -7.53 -3.17 2.11
N LEU A 50 -7.35 -3.13 0.79
CA LEU A 50 -6.06 -3.25 0.13
C LEU A 50 -5.64 -1.87 -0.35
N LEU A 51 -4.56 -1.32 0.20
CA LEU A 51 -4.19 0.08 0.02
C LEU A 51 -2.90 0.21 -0.78
N GLU A 52 -2.93 0.92 -1.91
CA GLU A 52 -1.72 1.14 -2.68
C GLU A 52 -0.61 1.81 -1.87
N LYS A 53 0.64 1.51 -2.24
CA LYS A 53 1.80 2.19 -1.64
C LYS A 53 1.95 3.58 -2.29
N LEU A 54 2.22 4.64 -1.55
CA LEU A 54 2.39 4.72 -0.09
C LEU A 54 1.05 4.71 0.61
N SER A 55 0.94 3.98 1.71
CA SER A 55 -0.33 3.88 2.45
C SER A 55 -0.92 5.24 2.87
N CYS A 56 -0.12 6.20 3.34
CA CYS A 56 -0.58 7.57 3.65
C CYS A 56 0.49 8.61 3.28
N LEU A 57 0.14 9.91 3.33
CA LEU A 57 1.08 10.99 3.05
C LEU A 57 2.07 11.25 4.19
N ASN A 58 1.71 10.89 5.42
CA ASN A 58 2.52 11.14 6.60
C ASN A 58 2.36 10.01 7.63
N SER A 59 3.28 9.97 8.59
CA SER A 59 3.33 8.95 9.63
C SER A 59 2.16 9.01 10.61
N GLU A 60 1.60 10.20 10.85
CA GLU A 60 0.47 10.37 11.78
C GLU A 60 -0.80 9.73 11.21
N GLU A 61 -1.10 9.97 9.94
CA GLU A 61 -2.20 9.33 9.21
C GLU A 61 -2.02 7.81 9.16
N ALA A 62 -0.82 7.34 8.83
CA ALA A 62 -0.52 5.91 8.80
C ALA A 62 -0.72 5.29 10.19
N TYR A 63 -0.18 5.92 11.24
CA TYR A 63 -0.32 5.44 12.61
C TYR A 63 -1.80 5.39 13.04
N ALA A 64 -2.56 6.44 12.77
CA ALA A 64 -3.99 6.50 13.09
C ALA A 64 -4.79 5.42 12.36
N LEU A 65 -4.46 5.15 11.08
CA LEU A 65 -5.16 4.16 10.27
C LEU A 65 -4.89 2.73 10.73
N PHE A 66 -3.61 2.35 10.89
CA PHE A 66 -3.22 0.99 11.26
C PHE A 66 -3.46 0.65 12.75
N ASN A 67 -3.61 1.67 13.61
CA ASN A 67 -4.01 1.48 15.02
C ASN A 67 -5.50 1.77 15.26
N HIS A 68 -6.30 1.95 14.22
CA HIS A 68 -7.72 2.22 14.38
C HIS A 68 -8.41 1.04 15.12
N PRO A 69 -9.31 1.28 16.11
CA PRO A 69 -9.91 0.22 16.91
C PRO A 69 -10.59 -0.89 16.11
N LEU A 70 -11.25 -0.55 15.01
CA LEU A 70 -11.89 -1.52 14.10
C LEU A 70 -10.92 -2.48 13.39
N ILE A 71 -9.63 -2.12 13.33
CA ILE A 71 -8.54 -2.96 12.78
C ILE A 71 -7.88 -3.79 13.88
N LYS A 72 -7.99 -3.39 15.14
CA LYS A 72 -7.34 -4.05 16.28
C LYS A 72 -8.27 -4.98 17.08
N ALA A 73 -9.58 -4.90 16.86
CA ALA A 73 -10.58 -5.71 17.55
C ALA A 73 -10.50 -7.21 17.19
N LEU A 74 -11.13 -8.06 18.01
CA LEU A 74 -11.32 -9.47 17.67
C LEU A 74 -12.32 -9.59 16.51
N GLY A 75 -11.95 -10.31 15.44
CA GLY A 75 -12.73 -10.32 14.20
C GLY A 75 -12.59 -9.02 13.39
N ALA A 76 -11.52 -8.25 13.63
CA ALA A 76 -11.26 -7.01 12.93
C ALA A 76 -11.15 -7.16 11.42
N LEU A 77 -11.44 -6.04 10.76
CA LEU A 77 -11.18 -5.87 9.34
C LEU A 77 -9.67 -5.89 9.08
N ILE A 78 -9.32 -6.38 7.91
CA ILE A 78 -7.93 -6.46 7.46
C ILE A 78 -7.65 -5.23 6.62
N ILE A 79 -6.54 -4.55 6.95
CA ILE A 79 -5.93 -3.57 6.07
C ILE A 79 -4.52 -4.03 5.70
N LEU A 80 -4.21 -4.02 4.41
CA LEU A 80 -2.90 -4.40 3.87
C LEU A 80 -2.41 -3.34 2.89
N GLU A 81 -1.17 -2.89 3.06
CA GLU A 81 -0.50 -2.07 2.06
C GLU A 81 0.06 -2.94 0.92
N VAL A 82 -0.05 -2.49 -0.34
CA VAL A 82 0.38 -3.23 -1.54
C VAL A 82 1.90 -3.16 -1.74
N PHE A 83 2.64 -3.61 -0.73
CA PHE A 83 4.07 -3.87 -0.85
C PHE A 83 4.31 -5.27 -1.43
N HIS A 84 3.88 -5.45 -2.67
CA HIS A 84 3.77 -6.75 -3.34
C HIS A 84 5.10 -7.52 -3.44
N TYR A 85 6.25 -6.84 -3.40
CA TYR A 85 7.57 -7.47 -3.38
C TYR A 85 7.75 -8.49 -2.25
N ARG A 86 7.09 -8.32 -1.11
CA ARG A 86 7.12 -9.29 0.01
C ARG A 86 6.49 -10.64 -0.34
N PHE A 87 5.59 -10.66 -1.32
CA PHE A 87 4.90 -11.86 -1.79
C PHE A 87 5.57 -12.50 -3.00
N HIS A 88 6.62 -11.88 -3.55
CA HIS A 88 7.38 -12.48 -4.64
C HIS A 88 8.10 -13.75 -4.13
N PRO A 89 8.05 -14.90 -4.84
CA PRO A 89 8.68 -16.14 -4.37
C PRO A 89 10.17 -16.00 -4.07
N ALA A 90 10.89 -15.20 -4.86
CA ALA A 90 12.31 -14.94 -4.62
C ALA A 90 12.58 -14.28 -3.25
N TRP A 91 11.63 -13.51 -2.72
CA TRP A 91 11.74 -12.95 -1.37
C TRP A 91 11.62 -14.02 -0.28
N GLN A 92 10.70 -14.98 -0.47
CA GLN A 92 10.56 -16.12 0.45
C GLN A 92 11.81 -17.01 0.43
N VAL A 93 12.39 -17.26 -0.76
CA VAL A 93 13.66 -17.99 -0.89
C VAL A 93 14.79 -17.23 -0.21
N PHE A 94 14.92 -15.93 -0.45
CA PHE A 94 15.91 -15.09 0.22
C PHE A 94 15.80 -15.17 1.75
N LEU A 95 14.58 -15.02 2.30
CA LEU A 95 14.35 -15.15 3.74
C LEU A 95 14.66 -16.55 4.28
N SER A 96 14.46 -17.60 3.48
CA SER A 96 14.80 -18.97 3.90
C SER A 96 16.29 -19.16 4.14
N TYR A 97 17.15 -18.48 3.37
CA TYR A 97 18.60 -18.50 3.61
C TYR A 97 18.99 -17.71 4.84
N ILE A 98 18.31 -16.60 5.14
CA ILE A 98 18.65 -15.75 6.29
C ILE A 98 18.11 -16.30 7.61
N HIS A 99 16.89 -16.84 7.62
CA HIS A 99 16.22 -17.30 8.84
C HIS A 99 16.28 -18.82 9.03
N GLY A 100 16.49 -19.59 7.96
CA GLY A 100 16.47 -21.06 7.99
C GLY A 100 17.81 -21.69 8.37
N ASP A 101 18.90 -20.92 8.34
CA ASP A 101 20.23 -21.41 8.69
C ASP A 101 20.76 -20.68 9.95
N PRO A 102 20.85 -21.38 11.10
CA PRO A 102 21.35 -20.77 12.34
C PRO A 102 22.83 -20.36 12.27
N THR A 103 23.58 -20.75 11.24
CA THR A 103 25.00 -20.40 11.08
C THR A 103 25.23 -19.05 10.41
N VAL A 104 24.21 -18.50 9.72
CA VAL A 104 24.30 -17.22 8.98
C VAL A 104 24.54 -16.01 9.89
N GLY A 105 24.33 -16.16 11.20
CA GLY A 105 24.60 -15.13 12.18
C GLY A 105 23.72 -13.89 11.98
N LEU A 106 24.09 -12.78 12.62
CA LEU A 106 23.31 -11.55 12.55
C LEU A 106 23.59 -10.77 11.25
N VAL A 107 22.52 -10.35 10.56
CA VAL A 107 22.61 -9.43 9.43
C VAL A 107 23.19 -8.10 9.91
N LYS A 108 24.42 -7.77 9.48
CA LYS A 108 25.10 -6.51 9.86
C LYS A 108 24.79 -5.34 8.94
N HIS A 109 24.46 -5.61 7.67
CA HIS A 109 24.22 -4.59 6.65
C HIS A 109 23.25 -5.12 5.59
N ALA A 110 22.37 -4.25 5.09
CA ALA A 110 21.52 -4.53 3.94
C ALA A 110 21.49 -3.31 3.00
N LEU A 111 21.72 -3.54 1.71
CA LEU A 111 21.64 -2.52 0.67
C LEU A 111 20.56 -2.90 -0.35
N ALA A 112 19.64 -1.97 -0.60
CA ALA A 112 18.63 -2.09 -1.63
C ALA A 112 18.71 -0.90 -2.59
N GLN A 113 18.73 -1.19 -3.89
CA GLN A 113 18.79 -0.20 -4.95
C GLN A 113 17.69 -0.50 -5.97
N GLN A 114 16.95 0.53 -6.36
CA GLN A 114 15.97 0.47 -7.43
C GLN A 114 16.41 1.44 -8.51
N TYR A 115 16.34 0.99 -9.77
CA TYR A 115 16.74 1.78 -10.92
C TYR A 115 15.57 1.87 -11.86
N LEU A 116 15.28 3.09 -12.31
CA LEU A 116 14.37 3.32 -13.42
C LEU A 116 15.21 3.68 -14.65
N PRO A 117 15.10 2.93 -15.75
CA PRO A 117 15.76 3.29 -16.99
C PRO A 117 15.36 4.70 -17.45
N ARG A 118 16.35 5.50 -17.81
CA ARG A 118 16.16 6.87 -18.29
C ARG A 118 15.29 6.85 -19.56
N GLY A 119 14.27 7.71 -19.60
CA GLY A 119 13.40 7.88 -20.78
C GLY A 119 12.09 7.08 -20.76
N ILE A 120 11.87 6.19 -19.78
CA ILE A 120 10.59 5.47 -19.65
C ILE A 120 9.43 6.39 -19.30
N VAL A 121 9.68 7.43 -18.50
CA VAL A 121 8.64 8.39 -18.10
C VAL A 121 9.05 9.78 -18.58
N PRO A 122 8.19 10.49 -19.34
CA PRO A 122 8.47 11.85 -19.77
C PRO A 122 8.72 12.78 -18.58
N ILE A 123 9.69 13.70 -18.69
CA ILE A 123 10.00 14.64 -17.60
C ILE A 123 8.86 15.62 -17.31
N THR A 124 7.92 15.75 -18.25
CA THR A 124 6.71 16.58 -18.13
C THR A 124 5.58 15.87 -17.39
N ASP A 125 5.72 14.59 -17.07
CA ASP A 125 4.69 13.79 -16.40
C ASP A 125 4.35 14.36 -15.02
N ILE A 126 3.06 14.38 -14.70
CA ILE A 126 2.54 14.95 -13.45
C ILE A 126 3.09 14.23 -12.21
N ARG A 127 3.49 12.97 -12.34
CA ARG A 127 4.10 12.17 -11.26
C ARG A 127 5.45 12.70 -10.79
N TRP A 128 6.15 13.48 -11.63
CA TRP A 128 7.39 14.15 -11.27
C TRP A 128 7.18 15.44 -10.47
N ARG A 129 5.96 15.98 -10.48
CA ARG A 129 5.66 17.24 -9.80
C ARG A 129 5.25 16.95 -8.36
N ARG A 130 5.88 17.65 -7.41
CA ARG A 130 5.42 17.68 -6.02
C ARG A 130 4.13 18.50 -5.94
N LEU A 131 3.01 17.86 -6.30
CA LEU A 131 1.66 18.41 -6.21
C LEU A 131 0.99 17.89 -4.94
N ALA A 132 -0.07 18.56 -4.47
CA ALA A 132 -0.85 18.16 -3.30
C ALA A 132 -1.46 16.73 -3.36
N LEU A 133 -1.33 16.04 -4.49
CA LEU A 133 -1.89 14.71 -4.74
C LEU A 133 -0.87 13.57 -4.58
N THR A 134 0.44 13.87 -4.61
CA THR A 134 1.51 12.86 -4.60
C THR A 134 2.66 13.30 -3.70
N SER A 135 3.25 12.38 -2.95
CA SER A 135 4.45 12.64 -2.15
C SER A 135 5.71 12.90 -3.00
N GLY A 136 5.68 12.56 -4.30
CA GLY A 136 6.76 12.74 -5.25
C GLY A 136 7.64 11.48 -5.42
N PHE A 137 8.49 11.49 -6.43
CA PHE A 137 9.28 10.31 -6.86
C PHE A 137 10.16 9.69 -5.76
N VAL A 138 10.76 10.53 -4.90
CA VAL A 138 11.64 10.04 -3.82
C VAL A 138 10.85 9.16 -2.88
N ASP A 139 9.63 9.51 -2.49
CA ASP A 139 8.85 8.67 -1.58
C ASP A 139 8.20 7.48 -2.31
N GLU A 140 7.89 7.61 -3.61
CA GLU A 140 7.39 6.50 -4.43
C GLU A 140 8.40 5.37 -4.66
N MET A 141 9.70 5.69 -4.76
CA MET A 141 10.77 4.70 -4.95
C MET A 141 11.58 4.42 -3.69
N ALA A 142 11.67 5.37 -2.76
CA ALA A 142 12.50 5.26 -1.56
C ALA A 142 11.69 5.02 -0.28
N THR A 143 10.59 4.25 -0.34
CA THR A 143 9.98 3.66 0.86
C THR A 143 10.97 2.65 1.50
N ARG A 144 12.04 3.20 2.06
CA ARG A 144 13.15 2.51 2.73
C ARG A 144 12.77 2.34 4.18
N PHE A 145 12.90 1.12 4.65
CA PHE A 145 12.98 0.77 6.06
C PHE A 145 13.92 1.74 6.80
N ARG A 146 13.37 2.73 7.50
CA ARG A 146 14.04 3.30 8.67
C ARG A 146 13.73 2.38 9.84
N LEU A 147 14.48 1.28 9.96
CA LEU A 147 14.64 0.63 11.25
C LEU A 147 15.50 1.58 12.09
N ALA A 148 14.85 2.34 12.97
CA ALA A 148 15.55 2.99 14.06
C ALA A 148 16.04 1.86 14.97
N GLN A 149 17.36 1.66 15.02
CA GLN A 149 17.99 0.99 16.15
C GLN A 149 17.66 1.81 17.41
N VAL A 150 17.11 1.14 18.41
CA VAL A 150 17.35 1.50 19.82
C VAL A 150 18.53 0.66 20.27
#